data_AF-A0A1Y5DY33-F1
#
_entry.id   AF-A0A1Y5DY33-F1
#
_cell.length_a   1.000
_cell.length_b   1.000
_cell.length_c   1.000
_cell.angle_alpha   90.00
_cell.angle_beta   90.00
_cell.angle_gamma   90.00
#
_symmetry.space_group_name_H-M   'P 1'
#
loop_
_entity.id
_entity.type
_entity.pdbx_description
1 polymer ?
#
loop_
_entity_poly.entity_id
_entity_poly.type
_entity_poly.pdbx_seq_one_letter_code
_entity_poly.pdbx_strand_id
1 'polypeptide(L)'
;MNNGLSASIQRLVIGLVAALVSSNVAAVSINFDYQFDTSGFFTNLNTGEAITERRQALDLAASYYEGFTDNLTTIQSHNSNTWSVSITNPGNISQQVTLVDETINQDTIKIFVGGSSSYPGVLGFAGTGSVSASGTAEFTNSVINRGQGSGDYGIWGGYAWFNAVHDWSFSTDANDLTSSSPDFLTTAIHEIGHILGFGTADSWFSNIENGFFTGSNSIASFGDAIPVDPFSSHWAEGTMSTVDGLVQETLMDPSTPYGTRQLLTELDYAGFADIGWQLTAVPLPASIWLFSLVIPLLRFRNVSLTNHRDKQ
;
A
#
# COMPACT_ATOMS: atom_id res chain seq x y z
N MET A 1 -46.29 -30.63 52.94
CA MET A 1 -45.36 -30.01 53.90
C MET A 1 -44.51 -29.04 53.13
N ASN A 2 -44.47 -27.80 53.63
CA ASN A 2 -43.85 -26.64 53.02
C ASN A 2 -42.33 -26.62 53.29
N ASN A 3 -41.64 -25.70 52.61
CA ASN A 3 -40.24 -25.26 52.72
C ASN A 3 -39.40 -25.69 51.50
N GLY A 4 -38.78 -24.81 50.73
CA GLY A 4 -38.53 -23.38 50.87
C GLY A 4 -37.66 -22.93 49.69
N LEU A 5 -37.75 -21.64 49.36
CA LEU A 5 -37.15 -20.95 48.22
C LEU A 5 -35.62 -21.08 48.10
N SER A 6 -35.12 -21.05 46.86
CA SER A 6 -33.93 -20.25 46.53
C SER A 6 -33.83 -19.93 45.03
N ALA A 7 -34.10 -18.65 44.72
CA ALA A 7 -33.44 -17.78 43.74
C ALA A 7 -33.16 -18.27 42.29
N SER A 8 -34.04 -17.83 41.39
CA SER A 8 -33.74 -16.94 40.26
C SER A 8 -32.38 -17.06 39.54
N ILE A 9 -32.37 -17.64 38.33
CA ILE A 9 -31.56 -17.15 37.21
C ILE A 9 -32.41 -17.19 35.93
N GLN A 10 -33.02 -16.06 35.58
CA GLN A 10 -33.37 -15.75 34.21
C GLN A 10 -32.06 -15.57 33.43
N ARG A 11 -31.82 -16.37 32.40
CA ARG A 11 -30.91 -15.98 31.32
C ARG A 11 -31.71 -15.93 30.02
N LEU A 12 -32.15 -14.71 29.76
CA LEU A 12 -32.52 -14.17 28.47
C LEU A 12 -31.35 -14.41 27.50
N VAL A 13 -31.54 -15.25 26.49
CA VAL A 13 -30.61 -15.36 25.35
C VAL A 13 -31.09 -14.35 24.32
N ILE A 14 -30.50 -13.15 24.35
CA ILE A 14 -30.55 -12.19 23.24
C ILE A 14 -29.13 -12.00 22.75
N GLY A 15 -28.97 -12.01 21.43
CA GLY A 15 -27.85 -11.38 20.73
C GLY A 15 -27.05 -12.39 19.92
N LEU A 16 -26.67 -12.11 18.69
CA LEU A 16 -26.95 -11.01 17.79
C LEU A 16 -26.49 -11.56 16.43
N VAL A 17 -27.37 -11.74 15.45
CA VAL A 17 -26.91 -12.06 14.10
C VAL A 17 -26.41 -10.75 13.51
N ALA A 18 -25.10 -10.54 13.56
CA ALA A 18 -24.46 -9.47 12.80
C ALA A 18 -24.56 -9.86 11.31
N ALA A 19 -25.53 -9.27 10.61
CA ALA A 19 -25.51 -9.25 9.17
C ALA A 19 -24.31 -8.38 8.75
N LEU A 20 -23.21 -9.03 8.36
CA LEU A 20 -22.14 -8.38 7.62
C LEU A 20 -22.73 -7.95 6.28
N VAL A 21 -23.21 -6.70 6.22
CA VAL A 21 -23.49 -6.05 4.95
C VAL A 21 -22.12 -5.73 4.37
N SER A 22 -21.65 -6.58 3.46
CA SER A 22 -20.48 -6.27 2.62
C SER A 22 -20.87 -5.11 1.72
N SER A 23 -20.64 -3.88 2.17
CA SER A 23 -20.54 -2.75 1.25
C SER A 23 -19.35 -3.05 0.35
N ASN A 24 -19.62 -3.34 -0.93
CA ASN A 24 -18.60 -3.25 -1.98
C ASN A 24 -18.25 -1.76 -2.10
N VAL A 25 -17.38 -1.27 -1.22
CA VAL A 25 -16.75 0.03 -1.43
C VAL A 25 -15.80 -0.18 -2.60
N ALA A 26 -15.98 0.59 -3.67
CA ALA A 26 -15.04 0.58 -4.78
C ALA A 26 -13.72 1.16 -4.25
N ALA A 27 -12.67 0.34 -4.27
CA ALA A 27 -11.33 0.77 -3.89
C ALA A 27 -10.55 1.23 -5.12
N VAL A 28 -9.65 2.18 -4.91
CA VAL A 28 -8.64 2.55 -5.90
C VAL A 28 -7.78 1.32 -6.19
N SER A 29 -7.59 1.04 -7.48
CA SER A 29 -6.75 -0.06 -7.96
C SER A 29 -5.46 0.47 -8.57
N ILE A 30 -4.36 -0.21 -8.30
CA ILE A 30 -3.07 0.08 -8.93
C ILE A 30 -2.85 -0.91 -10.06
N ASN A 31 -2.57 -0.39 -11.26
CA ASN A 31 -2.26 -1.20 -12.43
C ASN A 31 -0.84 -0.94 -12.91
N PHE A 32 -0.01 -1.98 -12.89
CA PHE A 32 1.37 -1.88 -13.37
C PHE A 32 1.45 -2.11 -14.87
N ASP A 33 2.16 -1.22 -15.54
CA ASP A 33 2.52 -1.32 -16.95
C ASP A 33 4.02 -1.56 -17.09
N TYR A 34 4.38 -2.62 -17.81
CA TYR A 34 5.76 -3.09 -17.94
C TYR A 34 6.38 -2.77 -19.32
N GLN A 35 5.70 -2.00 -20.17
CA GLN A 35 6.16 -1.77 -21.55
C GLN A 35 7.53 -1.06 -21.63
N PHE A 36 7.95 -0.40 -20.55
CA PHE A 36 9.25 0.27 -20.42
C PHE A 36 10.28 -0.49 -19.58
N ASP A 37 10.01 -1.73 -19.19
CA ASP A 37 10.97 -2.60 -18.50
C ASP A 37 12.05 -3.13 -19.47
N THR A 38 12.76 -2.22 -20.13
CA THR A 38 13.70 -2.53 -21.21
C THR A 38 14.98 -3.23 -20.73
N SER A 39 15.24 -3.23 -19.42
CA SER A 39 16.36 -3.94 -18.79
C SER A 39 16.02 -5.38 -18.39
N GLY A 40 14.73 -5.75 -18.44
CA GLY A 40 14.26 -7.09 -18.09
C GLY A 40 14.19 -7.35 -16.58
N PHE A 41 13.87 -6.34 -15.79
CA PHE A 41 13.76 -6.49 -14.35
C PHE A 41 12.48 -7.22 -13.94
N PHE A 42 11.37 -7.02 -14.63
CA PHE A 42 10.09 -7.72 -14.40
C PHE A 42 9.69 -8.65 -15.54
N THR A 43 10.42 -8.62 -16.66
CA THR A 43 10.11 -9.33 -17.90
C THR A 43 11.35 -10.00 -18.44
N ASN A 44 11.27 -11.30 -18.75
CA ASN A 44 12.34 -11.99 -19.45
C ASN A 44 12.41 -11.48 -20.90
N LEU A 45 13.45 -10.72 -21.24
CA LEU A 45 13.58 -10.10 -22.57
C LEU A 45 13.68 -11.09 -23.72
N ASN A 46 14.07 -12.35 -23.47
CA ASN A 46 14.18 -13.36 -24.52
C ASN A 46 12.83 -14.02 -24.84
N THR A 47 11.97 -14.19 -23.83
CA THR A 47 10.68 -14.90 -23.98
C THR A 47 9.47 -13.96 -23.98
N GLY A 48 9.62 -12.75 -23.46
CA GLY A 48 8.53 -11.81 -23.19
C GLY A 48 7.69 -12.19 -21.97
N GLU A 49 8.04 -13.25 -21.26
CA GLU A 49 7.28 -13.73 -20.11
C GLU A 49 7.57 -12.92 -18.85
N ALA A 50 6.58 -12.82 -17.97
CA ALA A 50 6.73 -12.21 -16.66
C ALA A 50 7.74 -12.98 -15.79
N ILE A 51 8.57 -12.24 -15.05
CA ILE A 51 9.32 -12.80 -13.93
C ILE A 51 8.40 -12.85 -12.72
N THR A 52 7.81 -14.02 -12.49
CA THR A 52 6.69 -14.21 -11.56
C THR A 52 6.97 -13.69 -10.16
N GLU A 53 8.10 -14.05 -9.52
CA GLU A 53 8.34 -13.62 -8.13
C GLU A 53 8.40 -12.10 -7.98
N ARG A 54 8.91 -11.39 -8.98
CA ARG A 54 9.09 -9.93 -8.93
C ARG A 54 7.78 -9.20 -9.14
N ARG A 55 6.96 -9.67 -10.10
CA ARG A 55 5.62 -9.11 -10.32
C ARG A 55 4.70 -9.42 -9.14
N GLN A 56 4.78 -10.62 -8.55
CA GLN A 56 4.02 -10.95 -7.35
C GLN A 56 4.40 -10.09 -6.14
N ALA A 57 5.69 -9.80 -5.94
CA ALA A 57 6.13 -8.90 -4.88
C ALA A 57 5.59 -7.47 -5.10
N LEU A 58 5.55 -7.01 -6.35
CA LEU A 58 5.02 -5.69 -6.71
C LEU A 58 3.48 -5.63 -6.57
N ASP A 59 2.76 -6.68 -6.96
CA ASP A 59 1.31 -6.82 -6.74
C ASP A 59 0.99 -6.83 -5.23
N LEU A 60 1.80 -7.52 -4.42
CA LEU A 60 1.67 -7.49 -2.97
C LEU A 60 1.92 -6.08 -2.41
N ALA A 61 2.89 -5.33 -2.96
CA ALA A 61 3.11 -3.94 -2.56
C ALA A 61 1.86 -3.07 -2.82
N ALA A 62 1.23 -3.22 -3.99
CA ALA A 62 -0.02 -2.52 -4.30
C ALA A 62 -1.17 -2.87 -3.35
N SER A 63 -1.22 -4.11 -2.83
CA SER A 63 -2.30 -4.52 -1.93
C SER A 63 -2.37 -3.73 -0.61
N TYR A 64 -1.26 -3.12 -0.18
CA TYR A 64 -1.24 -2.23 1.01
C TYR A 64 -2.03 -0.94 0.80
N TYR A 65 -2.39 -0.63 -0.45
CA TYR A 65 -3.17 0.56 -0.82
C TYR A 65 -4.62 0.22 -1.22
N GLU A 66 -5.05 -1.04 -1.14
CA GLU A 66 -6.44 -1.44 -1.43
C GLU A 66 -7.48 -0.85 -0.46
N GLY A 67 -7.04 -0.30 0.68
CA GLY A 67 -7.91 0.41 1.63
C GLY A 67 -8.32 1.81 1.18
N PHE A 68 -7.79 2.34 0.07
CA PHE A 68 -8.06 3.68 -0.45
C PHE A 68 -9.34 3.66 -1.27
N THR A 69 -10.28 4.57 -0.98
CA THR A 69 -11.68 4.44 -1.42
C THR A 69 -12.25 5.65 -2.17
N ASP A 70 -11.37 6.57 -2.54
CA ASP A 70 -11.72 7.72 -3.37
C ASP A 70 -12.28 7.28 -4.71
N ASN A 71 -13.16 8.12 -5.27
CA ASN A 71 -13.68 7.93 -6.61
C ASN A 71 -12.88 8.76 -7.60
N LEU A 72 -11.99 8.11 -8.36
CA LEU A 72 -11.14 8.76 -9.35
C LEU A 72 -11.81 8.72 -10.72
N THR A 73 -12.15 9.88 -11.28
CA THR A 73 -12.76 9.95 -12.62
C THR A 73 -11.82 9.40 -13.71
N THR A 74 -12.41 8.84 -14.76
CA THR A 74 -11.70 8.36 -15.96
C THR A 74 -10.98 9.52 -16.67
N ILE A 75 -9.77 9.27 -17.15
CA ILE A 75 -9.09 10.12 -18.14
C ILE A 75 -9.19 9.42 -19.49
N GLN A 76 -9.89 10.06 -20.43
CA GLN A 76 -9.95 9.59 -21.80
C GLN A 76 -10.09 10.77 -22.76
N SER A 77 -9.15 10.89 -23.69
CA SER A 77 -9.15 11.93 -24.72
C SER A 77 -10.22 11.64 -25.78
N HIS A 78 -11.03 12.64 -26.09
CA HIS A 78 -12.06 12.63 -27.13
C HIS A 78 -12.13 13.99 -27.82
N ASN A 79 -12.46 14.02 -29.11
CA ASN A 79 -12.60 15.26 -29.88
C ASN A 79 -11.34 16.14 -29.80
N SER A 80 -11.47 17.35 -29.23
CA SER A 80 -10.37 18.32 -29.05
C SER A 80 -9.60 18.15 -27.74
N ASN A 81 -10.00 17.21 -26.88
CA ASN A 81 -9.31 16.95 -25.62
C ASN A 81 -8.03 16.17 -25.89
N THR A 82 -6.92 16.61 -25.34
CA THR A 82 -5.65 15.90 -25.41
C THR A 82 -4.81 16.17 -24.17
N TRP A 83 -4.04 15.18 -23.76
CA TRP A 83 -3.07 15.32 -22.69
C TRP A 83 -1.81 14.54 -23.00
N SER A 84 -0.73 14.92 -22.34
CA SER A 84 0.53 14.22 -22.39
C SER A 84 1.20 14.26 -21.03
N VAL A 85 2.01 13.25 -20.75
CA VAL A 85 2.89 13.25 -19.58
C VAL A 85 4.29 12.82 -20.00
N SER A 86 5.29 13.59 -19.58
CA SER A 86 6.70 13.22 -19.73
C SER A 86 7.20 12.60 -18.43
N ILE A 87 7.63 11.34 -18.51
CA ILE A 87 8.18 10.57 -17.38
C ILE A 87 9.61 10.15 -17.70
N THR A 88 10.38 9.84 -16.66
CA THR A 88 11.64 9.10 -16.82
C THR A 88 11.32 7.65 -17.17
N ASN A 89 12.03 7.11 -18.15
CA ASN A 89 11.87 5.72 -18.56
C ASN A 89 12.34 4.82 -17.42
N PRO A 90 11.46 4.00 -16.81
CA PRO A 90 11.84 3.22 -15.64
C PRO A 90 12.83 2.08 -15.95
N GLY A 91 12.95 1.66 -17.21
CA GLY A 91 14.00 0.74 -17.67
C GLY A 91 15.35 1.40 -17.97
N ASN A 92 15.37 2.73 -18.12
CA ASN A 92 16.56 3.50 -18.47
C ASN A 92 16.45 4.96 -17.99
N ILE A 93 16.96 5.24 -16.79
CA ILE A 93 16.84 6.55 -16.14
C ILE A 93 17.54 7.70 -16.88
N SER A 94 18.36 7.41 -17.89
CA SER A 94 18.97 8.44 -18.75
C SER A 94 18.05 8.89 -19.90
N GLN A 95 16.86 8.31 -20.02
CA GLN A 95 15.91 8.59 -21.09
C GLN A 95 14.59 9.11 -20.53
N GLN A 96 14.02 10.12 -21.18
CA GLN A 96 12.63 10.54 -20.99
C GLN A 96 11.74 9.88 -22.04
N VAL A 97 10.50 9.55 -21.67
CA VAL A 97 9.44 9.14 -22.58
C VAL A 97 8.23 10.04 -22.39
N THR A 98 7.58 10.40 -23.50
CA THR A 98 6.33 11.17 -23.46
C THR A 98 5.19 10.26 -23.90
N LEU A 99 4.25 10.10 -22.99
CA LEU A 99 2.99 9.42 -23.23
C LEU A 99 1.97 10.45 -23.69
N VAL A 100 1.13 10.08 -24.64
CA VAL A 100 0.13 10.98 -25.24
C VAL A 100 -1.20 10.27 -25.24
N ASP A 101 -2.23 10.93 -24.71
CA ASP A 101 -3.60 10.47 -24.69
C ASP A 101 -3.80 9.07 -24.08
N GLU A 102 -2.99 8.78 -23.05
CA GLU A 102 -3.16 7.57 -22.25
C GLU A 102 -4.58 7.51 -21.68
N THR A 103 -5.23 6.36 -21.83
CA THR A 103 -6.51 6.11 -21.18
C THR A 103 -6.24 5.58 -19.79
N ILE A 104 -6.77 6.27 -18.79
CA ILE A 104 -6.75 5.86 -17.38
C ILE A 104 -8.19 5.61 -16.96
N ASN A 105 -8.51 4.37 -16.61
CA ASN A 105 -9.85 4.00 -16.20
C ASN A 105 -10.23 4.67 -14.87
N GLN A 106 -11.52 4.70 -14.59
CA GLN A 106 -12.03 5.10 -13.28
C GLN A 106 -11.36 4.27 -12.17
N ASP A 107 -11.12 4.88 -11.01
CA ASP A 107 -10.60 4.22 -9.80
C ASP A 107 -9.30 3.43 -10.06
N THR A 108 -8.53 3.86 -11.06
CA THR A 108 -7.27 3.21 -11.46
C THR A 108 -6.13 4.21 -11.42
N ILE A 109 -5.01 3.78 -10.85
CA ILE A 109 -3.72 4.47 -10.88
C ILE A 109 -2.78 3.61 -11.73
N LYS A 110 -2.34 4.13 -12.88
CA LYS A 110 -1.43 3.40 -13.78
C LYS A 110 0.02 3.72 -13.43
N ILE A 111 0.82 2.71 -13.13
CA ILE A 111 2.24 2.89 -12.78
C ILE A 111 3.12 2.17 -13.81
N PHE A 112 3.94 2.94 -14.53
CA PHE A 112 4.95 2.37 -15.41
C PHE A 112 6.17 1.93 -14.61
N VAL A 113 6.54 0.65 -14.71
CA VAL A 113 7.61 0.08 -13.88
C VAL A 113 8.71 -0.58 -14.69
N GLY A 114 9.90 -0.62 -14.11
CA GLY A 114 11.09 -1.20 -14.72
C GLY A 114 12.26 -1.23 -13.75
N GLY A 115 13.35 -1.87 -14.17
CA GLY A 115 14.62 -1.74 -13.46
C GLY A 115 15.61 -0.87 -14.22
N SER A 116 16.39 -0.07 -13.51
CA SER A 116 17.47 0.70 -14.13
C SER A 116 18.73 0.68 -13.30
N SER A 117 19.89 0.81 -13.94
CA SER A 117 21.15 0.92 -13.20
C SER A 117 21.29 2.34 -12.65
N SER A 118 21.46 2.45 -11.33
CA SER A 118 21.75 3.72 -10.65
C SER A 118 22.98 3.58 -9.73
N TYR A 119 23.48 4.71 -9.23
CA TYR A 119 24.61 4.73 -8.29
C TYR A 119 24.28 3.92 -7.02
N PRO A 120 25.26 3.23 -6.41
CA PRO A 120 25.03 2.50 -5.15
C PRO A 120 24.45 3.40 -4.05
N GLY A 121 23.38 2.94 -3.40
CA GLY A 121 22.73 3.65 -2.30
C GLY A 121 21.36 4.25 -2.62
N VAL A 122 20.95 4.28 -3.90
CA VAL A 122 19.56 4.53 -4.28
C VAL A 122 18.91 3.19 -4.62
N LEU A 123 17.91 2.80 -3.85
CA LEU A 123 17.20 1.53 -4.01
C LEU A 123 16.11 1.63 -5.08
N GLY A 124 15.29 2.67 -5.03
CA GLY A 124 14.27 2.96 -6.01
C GLY A 124 14.05 4.45 -6.14
N PHE A 125 13.17 4.82 -7.06
CA PHE A 125 12.59 6.14 -7.12
C PHE A 125 11.29 6.07 -7.89
N ALA A 126 10.31 6.84 -7.45
CA ALA A 126 9.06 7.04 -8.16
C ALA A 126 8.72 8.51 -8.36
N GLY A 127 7.90 8.76 -9.38
CA GLY A 127 7.41 10.10 -9.68
C GLY A 127 6.19 10.07 -10.59
N THR A 128 5.56 11.23 -10.73
CA THR A 128 4.30 11.39 -11.47
C THR A 128 4.48 12.05 -12.84
N GLY A 129 5.70 12.53 -13.13
CA GLY A 129 6.06 13.17 -14.39
C GLY A 129 5.54 14.60 -14.54
N SER A 130 5.83 15.20 -15.70
CA SER A 130 5.33 16.54 -16.06
C SER A 130 4.14 16.41 -16.98
N VAL A 131 2.96 16.81 -16.48
CA VAL A 131 1.68 16.69 -17.19
C VAL A 131 1.34 17.98 -17.94
N SER A 132 0.77 17.83 -19.13
CA SER A 132 0.13 18.91 -19.90
C SER A 132 -1.22 18.42 -20.40
N ALA A 133 -2.26 19.22 -20.23
CA ALA A 133 -3.62 18.91 -20.67
C ALA A 133 -4.26 20.11 -21.34
N SER A 134 -5.02 19.86 -22.41
CA SER A 134 -5.79 20.90 -23.11
C SER A 134 -7.12 20.32 -23.61
N GLY A 135 -8.14 21.17 -23.71
CA GLY A 135 -9.49 20.74 -24.06
C GLY A 135 -10.55 21.46 -23.22
N THR A 136 -11.62 20.76 -22.87
CA THR A 136 -12.65 21.29 -21.97
C THR A 136 -12.14 21.37 -20.53
N ALA A 137 -12.74 22.26 -19.74
CA ALA A 137 -12.38 22.43 -18.33
C ALA A 137 -12.55 21.14 -17.52
N GLU A 138 -13.62 20.39 -17.80
CA GLU A 138 -13.91 19.11 -17.16
C GLU A 138 -12.80 18.10 -17.44
N PHE A 139 -12.36 17.99 -18.69
CA PHE A 139 -11.28 17.08 -19.07
C PHE A 139 -9.95 17.47 -18.43
N THR A 140 -9.58 18.75 -18.47
CA THR A 140 -8.35 19.20 -17.81
C THR A 140 -8.37 18.94 -16.30
N ASN A 141 -9.54 19.09 -15.66
CA ASN A 141 -9.68 18.79 -14.24
C ASN A 141 -9.58 17.29 -13.95
N SER A 142 -10.14 16.43 -14.81
CA SER A 142 -9.96 14.97 -14.69
C SER A 142 -8.50 14.57 -14.86
N VAL A 143 -7.73 15.20 -15.75
CA VAL A 143 -6.29 14.89 -15.90
C VAL A 143 -5.49 15.31 -14.67
N ILE A 144 -5.72 16.51 -14.15
CA ILE A 144 -4.90 17.10 -13.08
C ILE A 144 -5.30 16.59 -11.69
N ASN A 145 -6.59 16.53 -11.38
CA ASN A 145 -7.09 16.23 -10.04
C ASN A 145 -7.91 14.95 -9.97
N ARG A 146 -8.11 14.23 -11.09
CA ARG A 146 -8.99 13.04 -11.16
C ARG A 146 -10.41 13.26 -10.63
N GLY A 147 -10.90 14.50 -10.65
CA GLY A 147 -12.22 14.83 -10.12
C GLY A 147 -12.27 14.98 -8.59
N GLN A 148 -11.13 14.96 -7.91
CA GLN A 148 -11.03 15.27 -6.48
C GLN A 148 -11.26 16.76 -6.21
N GLY A 149 -11.68 17.06 -4.99
CA GLY A 149 -11.96 18.42 -4.51
C GLY A 149 -10.70 19.22 -4.19
N SER A 150 -10.88 20.49 -3.77
CA SER A 150 -9.76 21.32 -3.31
C SER A 150 -9.19 20.76 -2.00
N GLY A 151 -7.86 20.64 -1.91
CA GLY A 151 -7.18 20.10 -0.74
C GLY A 151 -7.15 18.58 -0.69
N ASP A 152 -7.76 17.93 -1.68
CA ASP A 152 -7.76 16.48 -1.87
C ASP A 152 -6.77 16.10 -2.97
N TYR A 153 -6.17 14.92 -2.89
CA TYR A 153 -5.16 14.47 -3.84
C TYR A 153 -5.73 13.44 -4.81
N GLY A 154 -5.62 13.74 -6.10
CA GLY A 154 -5.98 12.81 -7.16
C GLY A 154 -4.91 12.77 -8.22
N ILE A 155 -4.52 11.57 -8.65
CA ILE A 155 -3.42 11.39 -9.59
C ILE A 155 -3.77 10.42 -10.72
N TRP A 156 -3.26 10.68 -11.92
CA TRP A 156 -3.42 9.79 -13.08
C TRP A 156 -2.69 8.45 -12.88
N GLY A 157 -1.55 8.49 -12.20
CA GLY A 157 -0.54 7.45 -12.24
C GLY A 157 0.86 7.98 -12.00
N GLY A 158 1.84 7.17 -12.36
CA GLY A 158 3.24 7.56 -12.25
C GLY A 158 4.17 6.56 -12.91
N TYR A 159 5.43 6.64 -12.54
CA TYR A 159 6.45 5.66 -12.89
C TYR A 159 7.28 5.34 -11.64
N ALA A 160 7.80 4.13 -11.59
CA ALA A 160 8.75 3.71 -10.57
C ALA A 160 9.87 2.88 -11.20
N TRP A 161 11.12 3.19 -10.86
CA TRP A 161 12.25 2.35 -11.21
C TRP A 161 12.93 1.80 -9.97
N PHE A 162 13.42 0.57 -10.08
CA PHE A 162 14.17 -0.10 -9.03
C PHE A 162 15.59 -0.33 -9.51
N ASN A 163 16.56 -0.13 -8.61
CA ASN A 163 17.96 -0.21 -8.98
C ASN A 163 18.35 -1.66 -9.30
N ALA A 164 18.54 -1.95 -10.58
CA ALA A 164 18.80 -3.29 -11.08
C ALA A 164 20.20 -3.83 -10.74
N VAL A 165 21.06 -3.00 -10.14
CA VAL A 165 22.40 -3.39 -9.68
C VAL A 165 22.36 -4.10 -8.32
N HIS A 166 21.29 -3.93 -7.53
CA HIS A 166 21.16 -4.56 -6.22
C HIS A 166 20.70 -6.03 -6.34
N ASP A 167 21.20 -6.86 -5.42
CA ASP A 167 20.73 -8.24 -5.24
C ASP A 167 19.52 -8.25 -4.28
N TRP A 168 18.35 -7.99 -4.86
CA TRP A 168 17.09 -7.84 -4.13
C TRP A 168 16.60 -9.14 -3.50
N SER A 169 16.05 -9.03 -2.29
CA SER A 169 15.09 -10.02 -1.80
C SER A 169 13.71 -9.71 -2.36
N PHE A 170 13.10 -10.68 -3.04
CA PHE A 170 11.69 -10.63 -3.46
C PHE A 170 10.79 -11.51 -2.57
N SER A 171 11.30 -11.99 -1.42
CA SER A 171 10.50 -12.86 -0.54
C SER A 171 9.30 -12.09 0.02
N THR A 172 8.16 -12.78 0.08
CA THR A 172 6.97 -12.25 0.75
C THR A 172 7.01 -12.53 2.26
N ASP A 173 7.81 -13.49 2.70
CA ASP A 173 8.04 -13.83 4.11
C ASP A 173 9.19 -13.00 4.69
N ALA A 174 8.90 -12.22 5.73
CA ALA A 174 9.89 -11.39 6.41
C ALA A 174 11.01 -12.22 7.09
N ASN A 175 10.77 -13.51 7.37
CA ASN A 175 11.77 -14.39 7.97
C ASN A 175 12.88 -14.80 6.99
N ASP A 176 12.67 -14.63 5.69
CA ASP A 176 13.67 -14.93 4.65
C ASP A 176 14.62 -13.74 4.41
N LEU A 177 14.37 -12.60 5.03
CA LEU A 177 15.18 -11.39 4.83
C LEU A 177 16.55 -11.55 5.48
N THR A 178 17.56 -10.97 4.82
CA THR A 178 18.95 -11.00 5.26
C THR A 178 19.53 -9.60 5.25
N SER A 179 20.56 -9.35 6.07
CA SER A 179 21.22 -8.06 6.12
C SER A 179 22.10 -7.74 4.89
N SER A 180 22.18 -8.63 3.89
CA SER A 180 22.97 -8.44 2.68
C SER A 180 22.18 -7.94 1.48
N SER A 181 20.85 -8.08 1.51
CA SER A 181 19.97 -7.79 0.38
C SER A 181 18.90 -6.79 0.79
N PRO A 182 18.67 -5.73 0.01
CA PRO A 182 17.52 -4.86 0.23
C PRO A 182 16.22 -5.64 0.01
N ASP A 183 15.18 -5.30 0.76
CA ASP A 183 13.86 -5.90 0.65
C ASP A 183 13.01 -5.14 -0.39
N PHE A 184 12.73 -5.79 -1.51
CA PHE A 184 11.99 -5.18 -2.62
C PHE A 184 10.58 -4.75 -2.21
N LEU A 185 9.91 -5.54 -1.37
CA LEU A 185 8.54 -5.24 -0.97
C LEU A 185 8.47 -3.95 -0.15
N THR A 186 9.35 -3.77 0.85
CA THR A 186 9.44 -2.51 1.61
C THR A 186 9.65 -1.32 0.67
N THR A 187 10.66 -1.38 -0.22
CA THR A 187 10.92 -0.28 -1.15
C THR A 187 9.76 -0.04 -2.10
N ALA A 188 9.15 -1.07 -2.66
CA ALA A 188 8.03 -0.91 -3.59
C ALA A 188 6.81 -0.25 -2.92
N ILE A 189 6.49 -0.61 -1.68
CA ILE A 189 5.41 0.05 -0.94
C ILE A 189 5.76 1.53 -0.74
N HIS A 190 6.99 1.84 -0.32
CA HIS A 190 7.45 3.22 -0.12
C HIS A 190 7.33 4.07 -1.39
N GLU A 191 7.85 3.57 -2.52
CA GLU A 191 7.83 4.29 -3.80
C GLU A 191 6.41 4.52 -4.34
N ILE A 192 5.50 3.55 -4.14
CA ILE A 192 4.08 3.76 -4.47
C ILE A 192 3.50 4.90 -3.62
N GLY A 193 3.90 5.03 -2.36
CA GLY A 193 3.45 6.10 -1.47
C GLY A 193 3.76 7.50 -2.02
N HIS A 194 4.93 7.68 -2.62
CA HIS A 194 5.29 8.93 -3.30
C HIS A 194 4.41 9.23 -4.53
N ILE A 195 4.01 8.22 -5.29
CA ILE A 195 3.06 8.38 -6.41
C ILE A 195 1.70 8.81 -5.89
N LEU A 196 1.31 8.32 -4.72
CA LEU A 196 0.06 8.68 -4.04
C LEU A 196 0.14 10.01 -3.29
N GLY A 197 1.18 10.81 -3.50
CA GLY A 197 1.24 12.21 -3.03
C GLY A 197 2.01 12.41 -1.74
N PHE A 198 2.45 11.34 -1.08
CA PHE A 198 3.23 11.45 0.13
C PHE A 198 4.60 12.09 -0.17
N GLY A 199 4.92 13.22 0.46
CA GLY A 199 6.18 13.91 0.17
C GLY A 199 6.24 14.65 -1.17
N THR A 200 5.16 14.62 -1.97
CA THR A 200 5.15 15.11 -3.36
C THR A 200 3.94 15.97 -3.72
N ALA A 201 2.80 15.80 -3.03
CA ALA A 201 1.58 16.54 -3.31
C ALA A 201 1.59 17.97 -2.77
N ASP A 202 0.89 18.88 -3.45
CA ASP A 202 0.65 20.22 -2.90
C ASP A 202 -0.12 20.16 -1.56
N SER A 203 -1.06 19.21 -1.41
CA SER A 203 -1.77 18.97 -0.14
C SER A 203 -0.83 18.50 0.97
N TRP A 204 0.22 17.72 0.66
CA TRP A 204 1.28 17.39 1.61
C TRP A 204 2.02 18.65 2.08
N PHE A 205 2.56 19.43 1.14
CA PHE A 205 3.33 20.63 1.46
C PHE A 205 2.49 21.72 2.15
N SER A 206 1.17 21.75 1.91
CA SER A 206 0.26 22.68 2.59
C SER A 206 0.15 22.44 4.10
N ASN A 207 0.50 21.23 4.55
CA ASN A 207 0.54 20.86 5.96
C ASN A 207 1.94 21.03 6.58
N ILE A 208 2.89 21.67 5.90
CA ILE A 208 4.25 21.83 6.43
C ILE A 208 4.50 23.24 6.96
N GLU A 209 4.83 23.33 8.24
CA GLU A 209 5.18 24.56 8.92
C GLU A 209 6.45 24.38 9.75
N ASN A 210 7.47 25.22 9.51
CA ASN A 210 8.71 25.27 10.29
C ASN A 210 9.45 23.92 10.45
N GLY A 211 9.40 23.05 9.44
CA GLY A 211 10.05 21.73 9.48
C GLY A 211 9.21 20.65 10.17
N PHE A 212 7.92 20.88 10.36
CA PHE A 212 6.98 19.91 10.89
C PHE A 212 5.77 19.77 9.98
N PHE A 213 5.26 18.55 9.85
CA PHE A 213 3.96 18.26 9.28
C PHE A 213 2.88 18.41 10.35
N THR A 214 1.82 19.14 10.01
CA THR A 214 0.77 19.60 10.93
C THR A 214 -0.63 19.08 10.59
N GLY A 215 -0.70 18.06 9.73
CA GLY A 215 -1.94 17.39 9.37
C GLY A 215 -2.66 16.83 10.62
N SER A 216 -3.98 17.04 10.68
CA SER A 216 -4.77 16.79 11.88
C SER A 216 -4.87 15.30 12.25
N ASN A 217 -4.93 14.40 11.26
CA ASN A 217 -4.96 12.96 11.49
C ASN A 217 -3.59 12.48 12.00
N SER A 218 -2.51 12.98 11.39
CA SER A 218 -1.13 12.66 11.76
C SER A 218 -0.83 13.14 13.18
N ILE A 219 -1.22 14.37 13.55
CA ILE A 219 -1.10 14.87 14.93
C ILE A 219 -1.90 14.00 15.89
N ALA A 220 -3.12 13.59 15.53
CA ALA A 220 -3.92 12.72 16.39
C ALA A 220 -3.27 11.33 16.58
N SER A 221 -2.61 10.80 15.56
CA SER A 221 -1.90 9.52 15.61
C SER A 221 -0.56 9.61 16.36
N PHE A 222 0.23 10.67 16.13
CA PHE A 222 1.57 10.83 16.67
C PHE A 222 1.59 11.49 18.07
N GLY A 223 0.61 12.35 18.35
CA GLY A 223 0.46 13.10 19.60
C GLY A 223 1.00 14.53 19.56
N ASP A 224 1.71 14.92 18.49
CA ASP A 224 2.22 16.28 18.25
C ASP A 224 2.47 16.48 16.74
N ALA A 225 2.93 17.67 16.33
CA ALA A 225 3.43 17.91 14.98
C ALA A 225 4.65 17.01 14.69
N ILE A 226 4.71 16.50 13.47
CA ILE A 226 5.66 15.43 13.09
C ILE A 226 6.87 16.07 12.43
N PRO A 227 8.10 15.85 12.92
CA PRO A 227 9.29 16.32 12.22
C PRO A 227 9.36 15.72 10.82
N VAL A 228 9.67 16.54 9.82
CA VAL A 228 9.96 16.07 8.46
C VAL A 228 11.45 16.10 8.18
N ASP A 229 11.89 15.37 7.16
CA ASP A 229 13.26 15.45 6.69
C ASP A 229 13.62 16.86 6.15
N PRO A 230 14.91 17.18 5.95
CA PRO A 230 15.33 18.50 5.47
C PRO A 230 14.78 18.90 4.10
N PHE A 231 14.30 17.94 3.31
CA PHE A 231 13.69 18.16 2.00
C PHE A 231 12.17 18.23 2.06
N SER A 232 11.57 17.95 3.22
CA SER A 232 10.13 17.92 3.44
C SER A 232 9.40 16.88 2.59
N SER A 233 10.09 15.82 2.19
CA SER A 233 9.58 14.73 1.35
C SER A 233 9.30 13.45 2.14
N HIS A 234 9.74 13.39 3.39
CA HIS A 234 9.59 12.22 4.25
C HIS A 234 9.24 12.66 5.68
N TRP A 235 8.83 11.70 6.49
CA TRP A 235 9.05 11.85 7.93
C TRP A 235 10.54 11.99 8.22
N ALA A 236 10.89 12.59 9.36
CA ALA A 236 12.28 12.61 9.78
C ALA A 236 12.78 11.18 10.08
N GLU A 237 14.07 10.94 9.83
CA GLU A 237 14.74 9.67 10.16
C GLU A 237 14.46 9.23 11.61
N GLY A 238 14.13 7.96 11.81
CA GLY A 238 13.85 7.39 13.13
C GLY A 238 12.45 7.66 13.64
N THR A 239 11.53 8.17 12.81
CA THR A 239 10.15 8.43 13.24
C THR A 239 9.45 7.11 13.51
N MET A 240 8.91 6.94 14.71
CA MET A 240 8.29 5.69 15.15
C MET A 240 6.77 5.78 15.15
N SER A 241 6.12 4.69 14.80
CA SER A 241 4.68 4.49 14.93
C SER A 241 4.39 3.00 15.17
N THR A 242 3.21 2.52 14.82
CA THR A 242 2.83 1.12 14.99
C THR A 242 2.26 0.49 13.71
N VAL A 243 2.47 -0.81 13.58
CA VAL A 243 1.76 -1.71 12.65
C VAL A 243 1.09 -2.77 13.52
N ASP A 244 -0.24 -2.89 13.46
CA ASP A 244 -1.00 -3.83 14.31
C ASP A 244 -0.70 -3.71 15.82
N GLY A 245 -0.43 -2.48 16.28
CA GLY A 245 -0.05 -2.18 17.67
C GLY A 245 1.38 -2.56 18.05
N LEU A 246 2.19 -3.07 17.11
CA LEU A 246 3.62 -3.32 17.30
C LEU A 246 4.43 -2.11 16.81
N VAL A 247 5.42 -1.69 17.59
CA VAL A 247 6.25 -0.53 17.25
C VAL A 247 7.13 -0.84 16.04
N GLN A 248 7.11 0.05 15.06
CA GLN A 248 7.96 0.04 13.87
C GLN A 248 8.32 1.49 13.52
N GLU A 249 9.51 1.69 12.95
CA GLU A 249 9.82 2.93 12.25
C GLU A 249 8.86 3.11 11.07
N THR A 250 8.44 4.34 10.81
CA THR A 250 7.52 4.66 9.72
C THR A 250 8.10 4.23 8.37
N LEU A 251 7.25 3.72 7.48
CA LEU A 251 7.73 3.34 6.15
C LEU A 251 8.16 4.56 5.34
N MET A 252 7.50 5.71 5.51
CA MET A 252 7.81 6.94 4.77
C MET A 252 8.93 7.77 5.40
N ASP A 253 9.84 7.10 6.10
CA ASP A 253 11.17 7.59 6.51
C ASP A 253 12.13 7.60 5.30
N PRO A 254 13.13 8.51 5.20
CA PRO A 254 14.09 8.54 4.10
C PRO A 254 15.01 7.31 3.98
N SER A 255 15.04 6.39 4.94
CA SER A 255 15.89 5.20 4.92
C SER A 255 15.11 3.88 4.88
N THR A 256 15.75 2.86 4.29
CA THR A 256 15.22 1.49 4.28
C THR A 256 16.30 0.54 4.82
N PRO A 257 16.13 -0.02 6.02
CA PRO A 257 17.11 -0.92 6.62
C PRO A 257 17.13 -2.26 5.88
N TYR A 258 18.30 -2.87 5.79
CA TYR A 258 18.44 -4.20 5.21
C TYR A 258 18.05 -5.27 6.22
N GLY A 259 17.49 -6.38 5.73
CA GLY A 259 17.14 -7.53 6.56
C GLY A 259 15.92 -7.35 7.47
N THR A 260 15.22 -6.21 7.37
CA THR A 260 13.99 -5.95 8.13
C THR A 260 12.90 -5.48 7.18
N ARG A 261 11.71 -6.09 7.29
CA ARG A 261 10.51 -5.64 6.58
C ARG A 261 9.95 -4.42 7.31
N GLN A 262 9.74 -3.32 6.60
CA GLN A 262 8.93 -2.21 7.08
C GLN A 262 7.66 -2.11 6.24
N LEU A 263 6.53 -1.89 6.89
CA LEU A 263 5.21 -1.72 6.28
C LEU A 263 4.64 -0.35 6.64
N LEU A 264 3.60 0.09 5.92
CA LEU A 264 2.86 1.31 6.28
C LEU A 264 2.38 1.22 7.73
N THR A 265 2.80 2.19 8.53
CA THR A 265 2.37 2.36 9.91
C THR A 265 1.08 3.16 10.00
N GLU A 266 0.45 3.17 11.18
CA GLU A 266 -0.70 4.04 11.47
C GLU A 266 -0.42 5.52 11.14
N LEU A 267 0.83 5.97 11.34
CA LEU A 267 1.20 7.36 11.03
C LEU A 267 1.30 7.59 9.51
N ASP A 268 1.80 6.61 8.76
CA ASP A 268 1.85 6.72 7.30
C ASP A 268 0.44 6.81 6.70
N TYR A 269 -0.50 5.98 7.16
CA TYR A 269 -1.91 6.08 6.77
C TYR A 269 -2.55 7.41 7.19
N ALA A 270 -2.24 7.91 8.39
CA ALA A 270 -2.73 9.22 8.82
C ALA A 270 -2.22 10.36 7.93
N GLY A 271 -0.98 10.28 7.44
CA GLY A 271 -0.43 11.21 6.45
C GLY A 271 -1.19 11.17 5.13
N PHE A 272 -1.55 9.98 4.62
CA PHE A 272 -2.39 9.85 3.44
C PHE A 272 -3.78 10.48 3.63
N ALA A 273 -4.39 10.29 4.80
CA ALA A 273 -5.68 10.91 5.12
C ALA A 273 -5.60 12.44 5.18
N ASP A 274 -4.50 13.01 5.67
CA ASP A 274 -4.29 14.46 5.72
C ASP A 274 -4.06 15.11 4.36
N ILE A 275 -3.66 14.34 3.35
CA ILE A 275 -3.49 14.83 1.97
C ILE A 275 -4.72 14.60 1.09
N GLY A 276 -5.79 14.01 1.63
CA GLY A 276 -7.11 13.92 1.00
C GLY A 276 -7.72 12.52 0.91
N TRP A 277 -6.87 11.49 0.91
CA TRP A 277 -7.33 10.12 0.67
C TRP A 277 -8.29 9.61 1.74
N GLN A 278 -9.41 9.07 1.29
CA GLN A 278 -10.37 8.35 2.12
C GLN A 278 -9.93 6.90 2.31
N LEU A 279 -9.61 6.58 3.55
CA LEU A 279 -9.13 5.26 3.95
C LEU A 279 -10.22 4.49 4.68
N THR A 280 -10.38 3.22 4.31
CA THR A 280 -11.07 2.24 5.15
C THR A 280 -10.12 1.67 6.17
N ALA A 281 -10.65 1.16 7.29
CA ALA A 281 -9.85 0.38 8.22
C ALA A 281 -9.23 -0.80 7.44
N VAL A 282 -7.90 -0.78 7.30
CA VAL A 282 -7.15 -1.65 6.40
C VAL A 282 -7.54 -3.11 6.64
N PRO A 283 -8.14 -3.82 5.67
CA PRO A 283 -8.22 -5.26 5.76
C PRO A 283 -6.78 -5.79 5.65
N LEU A 284 -6.30 -6.48 6.69
CA LEU A 284 -5.05 -7.23 6.64
C LEU A 284 -4.97 -7.98 5.30
N PRO A 285 -3.84 -7.91 4.56
CA PRO A 285 -3.75 -8.58 3.28
C PRO A 285 -4.15 -10.05 3.46
N ALA A 286 -5.15 -10.48 2.69
CA ALA A 286 -5.82 -11.77 2.86
C ALA A 286 -4.87 -12.98 2.74
N SER A 287 -3.65 -12.75 2.26
CA SER A 287 -2.55 -13.71 2.17
C SER A 287 -2.02 -14.22 3.52
N ILE A 288 -2.23 -13.51 4.63
CA ILE A 288 -1.77 -13.96 5.96
C ILE A 288 -2.78 -14.94 6.61
N TRP A 289 -4.04 -14.97 6.16
CA TRP A 289 -5.09 -15.78 6.77
C TRP A 289 -5.12 -17.26 6.34
N LEU A 290 -4.30 -17.68 5.36
CA LEU A 290 -4.30 -19.07 4.90
C LEU A 290 -3.56 -20.06 5.83
N PHE A 291 -2.88 -19.59 6.89
CA PHE A 291 -2.12 -20.48 7.78
C PHE A 291 -2.77 -20.77 9.15
N SER A 292 -3.92 -20.17 9.49
CA SER A 292 -4.58 -20.40 10.79
C SER A 292 -5.69 -21.46 10.80
N LEU A 293 -5.96 -22.14 9.66
CA LEU A 293 -7.01 -23.18 9.57
C LEU A 293 -6.51 -24.64 9.50
N VAL A 294 -5.26 -24.92 9.85
CA VAL A 294 -4.81 -26.32 10.06
C VAL A 294 -4.74 -26.61 11.56
N ILE A 295 -5.91 -26.80 12.19
CA ILE A 295 -5.99 -27.48 13.50
C ILE A 295 -6.13 -28.99 13.21
N PRO A 296 -5.19 -29.85 13.65
CA PRO A 296 -5.34 -31.28 13.50
C PRO A 296 -6.42 -31.79 14.48
N LEU A 297 -7.52 -32.32 13.94
CA LEU A 297 -8.55 -33.08 14.67
C LEU A 297 -7.97 -34.42 15.15
N LEU A 298 -7.19 -34.40 16.23
CA LEU A 298 -6.84 -35.61 16.98
C LEU A 298 -7.95 -35.89 18.00
N ARG A 299 -8.82 -36.83 17.62
CA ARG A 299 -9.89 -37.39 18.46
C ARG A 299 -9.33 -37.95 19.77
N PHE A 300 -9.81 -37.45 20.90
CA PHE A 300 -9.75 -38.16 22.18
C PHE A 300 -10.59 -39.45 22.07
N ARG A 301 -9.93 -40.62 22.12
CA ARG A 301 -10.61 -41.90 22.37
C ARG A 301 -11.03 -41.92 23.84
N ASN A 302 -12.33 -41.93 24.09
CA ASN A 302 -12.91 -42.19 25.40
C ASN A 302 -12.40 -43.53 25.95
N VAL A 303 -11.79 -43.46 27.13
CA VAL A 303 -11.49 -44.62 27.99
C VAL A 303 -12.82 -45.10 28.57
N SER A 304 -13.27 -46.29 28.18
CA SER A 304 -14.34 -46.99 28.88
C SER A 304 -13.72 -47.94 29.90
N LEU A 305 -13.88 -47.61 31.17
CA LEU A 305 -13.55 -48.49 32.30
C LEU A 305 -14.64 -49.55 32.41
N THR A 306 -14.34 -50.79 32.04
CA THR A 306 -15.12 -51.96 32.45
C THR A 306 -14.33 -52.77 33.48
N ASN A 307 -14.88 -52.79 34.69
CA ASN A 307 -14.53 -53.67 35.80
C ASN A 307 -14.48 -55.14 35.37
N HIS A 308 -13.45 -55.87 35.80
CA HIS A 308 -13.64 -57.27 36.19
C HIS A 308 -12.79 -57.61 37.42
N ARG A 309 -13.50 -57.95 38.50
CA ARG A 309 -12.99 -58.67 39.66
C ARG A 309 -12.83 -60.16 39.34
N ASP A 310 -11.80 -60.73 39.99
CA ASP A 310 -11.61 -62.09 40.52
C ASP A 310 -11.83 -63.31 39.60
N LYS A 311 -10.80 -64.16 39.43
CA LYS A 311 -10.53 -65.37 40.25
C LYS A 311 -9.47 -66.28 39.62
N GLN A 312 -8.64 -66.82 40.51
CA GLN A 312 -7.63 -67.90 40.42
C GLN A 312 -6.26 -67.54 39.84
#